data_AF-A0A9X4NE84-F1
#
_entry.id   AF-A0A9X4NE84-F1
#
_cell.length_a   1.000
_cell.length_b   1.000
_cell.length_c   1.000
_cell.angle_alpha   90.00
_cell.angle_beta   90.00
_cell.angle_gamma   90.00
#
_symmetry.space_group_name_H-M   'P 1'
#
loop_
_entity.id
_entity.type
_entity.pdbx_description
1 polymer ?
#
loop_
_entity_poly.entity_id
_entity_poly.type
_entity_poly.pdbx_seq_one_letter_code
_entity_poly.pdbx_strand_id
1 'polypeptide(L)'
;MNSNKLNKKSYFLTYFSLAQFLLIISSTALLLSGVLFLIIAHFKTSSVTPSHFTLMIEAGVTLLYQGLGRFGLITASLFLGLLLIEVVIRLRHDNLMNLWRSIYLTIILRRFLHQDESSENQKDDQKAQSVNPIHKSFNRAVRQTVIELTDKHAIVCIKLPNGHQAQNILNSMDEEIKYELSDQVSQYYFSAPERQENKKWFIGTKRD
;
A
#
# COMPACT_ATOMS: atom_id res chain seq x y z
N MET A 1 27.63 -8.82 -10.74
CA MET A 1 26.70 -8.02 -11.58
C MET A 1 26.81 -6.56 -11.15
N ASN A 2 27.13 -5.64 -12.07
CA ASN A 2 27.58 -4.28 -11.78
C ASN A 2 26.48 -3.42 -11.09
N SER A 3 26.82 -2.75 -10.00
CA SER A 3 25.97 -1.86 -9.17
C SER A 3 25.29 -0.72 -9.96
N ASN A 4 25.77 -0.43 -11.17
CA ASN A 4 25.21 0.58 -12.06
C ASN A 4 23.80 0.28 -12.62
N LYS A 5 23.25 -0.94 -12.42
CA LYS A 5 21.86 -1.28 -12.84
C LYS A 5 20.78 -0.89 -11.82
N LEU A 6 21.13 -0.56 -10.57
CA LEU A 6 20.17 -0.03 -9.59
C LEU A 6 19.68 1.39 -9.89
N ASN A 7 20.32 2.10 -10.84
CA ASN A 7 19.99 3.49 -11.18
C ASN A 7 18.72 3.69 -12.03
N LYS A 8 18.06 2.62 -12.48
CA LYS A 8 16.68 2.72 -12.99
C LYS A 8 15.73 2.17 -11.93
N LYS A 9 15.34 3.02 -10.98
CA LYS A 9 14.23 2.73 -10.06
C LYS A 9 13.02 2.33 -10.92
N SER A 10 12.53 1.10 -10.78
CA SER A 10 11.40 0.62 -11.58
C SER A 10 10.18 1.52 -11.37
N TYR A 11 9.39 1.68 -12.43
CA TYR A 11 8.13 2.42 -12.36
C TYR A 11 7.23 1.84 -11.27
N PHE A 12 7.11 0.51 -11.22
CA PHE A 12 6.34 -0.19 -10.20
C PHE A 12 6.75 0.22 -8.78
N LEU A 13 8.04 0.08 -8.45
CA LEU A 13 8.58 0.41 -7.12
C LEU A 13 8.40 1.88 -6.73
N THR A 14 8.37 2.77 -7.72
CA THR A 14 8.26 4.22 -7.50
C THR A 14 6.81 4.65 -7.27
N TYR A 15 5.88 4.13 -8.07
CA TYR A 15 4.49 4.59 -8.09
C TYR A 15 3.50 3.69 -7.35
N PHE A 16 3.90 2.47 -6.93
CA PHE A 16 2.99 1.53 -6.26
C PHE A 16 2.29 2.12 -5.02
N SER A 17 3.05 2.80 -4.15
CA SER A 17 2.47 3.41 -2.94
C SER A 17 1.49 4.55 -3.28
N LEU A 18 1.78 5.33 -4.32
CA LEU A 18 0.88 6.39 -4.80
C LEU A 18 -0.38 5.79 -5.42
N ALA A 19 -0.23 4.76 -6.26
CA ALA A 19 -1.35 4.06 -6.87
C ALA A 19 -2.27 3.44 -5.80
N GLN A 20 -1.71 2.79 -4.78
CA GLN A 20 -2.48 2.27 -3.66
C GLN A 20 -3.22 3.38 -2.89
N PHE A 21 -2.56 4.52 -2.64
CA PHE A 21 -3.20 5.65 -1.98
C PHE A 21 -4.36 6.22 -2.81
N LEU A 22 -4.17 6.40 -4.12
CA LEU A 22 -5.21 6.87 -5.05
C LEU A 22 -6.39 5.89 -5.13
N LEU A 23 -6.13 4.58 -5.10
CA LEU A 23 -7.19 3.57 -5.09
C LEU A 23 -8.02 3.65 -3.81
N ILE A 24 -7.39 3.79 -2.63
CA ILE A 24 -8.08 3.87 -1.35
C ILE A 24 -8.91 5.16 -1.26
N ILE A 25 -8.33 6.31 -1.62
CA ILE A 25 -9.04 7.59 -1.52
C ILE A 25 -10.21 7.67 -2.52
N SER A 26 -10.02 7.18 -3.74
CA SER A 26 -11.09 7.16 -4.76
C SER A 26 -12.23 6.24 -4.35
N SER A 27 -11.91 5.02 -3.90
CA SER A 27 -12.91 4.06 -3.40
C SER A 27 -13.69 4.64 -2.22
N THR A 28 -13.01 5.27 -1.26
CA THR A 28 -13.65 5.87 -0.08
C THR A 28 -14.57 7.04 -0.47
N ALA A 29 -14.11 7.92 -1.36
CA ALA A 29 -14.90 9.05 -1.84
C ALA A 29 -16.14 8.61 -2.62
N LEU A 30 -16.01 7.62 -3.50
CA LEU A 30 -17.12 7.07 -4.28
C LEU A 30 -18.13 6.33 -3.39
N LEU A 31 -17.67 5.53 -2.43
CA LEU A 31 -18.55 4.85 -1.47
C LEU A 31 -19.36 5.86 -0.66
N LEU A 32 -18.69 6.88 -0.09
CA LEU A 32 -19.38 7.90 0.71
C LEU A 32 -20.35 8.73 -0.16
N SER A 33 -19.98 9.06 -1.40
CA SER A 33 -20.87 9.71 -2.37
C SER A 33 -22.12 8.86 -2.63
N GLY A 34 -21.95 7.55 -2.85
CA GLY A 34 -23.05 6.61 -3.05
C GLY A 34 -23.98 6.52 -1.83
N VAL A 35 -23.42 6.45 -0.63
CA VAL A 35 -24.21 6.44 0.63
C VAL A 35 -25.05 7.71 0.76
N LEU A 36 -24.46 8.89 0.53
CA LEU A 36 -25.19 10.17 0.59
C LEU A 36 -26.28 10.27 -0.48
N PHE A 37 -26.03 9.77 -1.69
CA PHE A 37 -27.03 9.68 -2.75
C PHE A 37 -28.22 8.81 -2.33
N LEU A 38 -27.98 7.64 -1.74
CA LEU A 38 -29.03 6.74 -1.25
C LEU A 38 -29.86 7.39 -0.12
N ILE A 39 -29.22 8.12 0.78
CA ILE A 39 -29.91 8.86 1.86
C ILE A 39 -30.86 9.90 1.25
N ILE A 40 -30.41 10.72 0.29
CA ILE A 40 -31.28 11.70 -0.37
C ILE A 40 -32.42 11.01 -1.12
N ALA A 41 -32.14 9.95 -1.86
CA ALA A 41 -33.16 9.22 -2.62
C ALA A 41 -34.27 8.67 -1.69
N HIS A 42 -33.86 8.13 -0.52
CA HIS A 42 -34.80 7.68 0.50
C HIS A 42 -35.66 8.84 1.04
N PHE A 43 -35.05 9.96 1.42
CA PHE A 43 -35.77 11.14 1.92
C PHE A 43 -36.76 11.72 0.91
N LYS A 44 -36.40 11.77 -0.38
CA LYS A 44 -37.29 12.24 -1.46
C LYS A 44 -38.54 11.37 -1.62
N THR A 45 -38.38 10.06 -1.42
CA THR A 45 -39.49 9.12 -1.57
C THR A 45 -40.43 9.15 -0.37
N SER A 46 -39.92 9.47 0.83
CA SER A 46 -40.67 9.44 2.08
C SER A 46 -41.35 10.75 2.47
N SER A 47 -41.01 11.88 1.83
CA SER A 47 -41.53 13.20 2.22
C SER A 47 -42.66 13.68 1.29
N VAL A 48 -43.86 13.94 1.86
CA VAL A 48 -45.06 14.36 1.11
C VAL A 48 -45.09 15.87 0.86
N THR A 49 -44.46 16.68 1.73
CA THR A 49 -44.28 18.13 1.55
C THR A 49 -42.99 18.60 2.23
N PRO A 50 -41.93 18.94 1.47
CA PRO A 50 -40.66 19.37 2.07
C PRO A 50 -40.78 20.78 2.66
N SER A 51 -40.29 20.95 3.89
CA SER A 51 -40.14 22.27 4.51
C SER A 51 -38.96 23.04 3.89
N HIS A 52 -38.92 24.36 4.05
CA HIS A 52 -37.79 25.18 3.58
C HIS A 52 -36.44 24.73 4.19
N PHE A 53 -36.45 24.32 5.46
CA PHE A 53 -35.27 23.76 6.13
C PHE A 53 -34.83 22.42 5.48
N THR A 54 -35.79 21.54 5.17
CA THR A 54 -35.52 20.27 4.47
C THR A 54 -34.89 20.51 3.10
N LEU A 55 -35.36 21.52 2.37
CA LEU A 55 -34.84 21.87 1.05
C LEU A 55 -33.40 22.42 1.11
N MET A 56 -33.06 23.23 2.12
CA MET A 56 -31.68 23.67 2.33
C MET A 56 -30.74 22.49 2.63
N ILE A 57 -31.15 21.57 3.51
CA ILE A 57 -30.35 20.38 3.83
C ILE A 57 -30.18 19.50 2.59
N GLU A 58 -31.24 19.28 1.82
CA GLU A 58 -31.17 18.52 0.57
C GLU A 58 -30.18 19.14 -0.42
N ALA A 59 -30.22 20.45 -0.61
CA ALA A 59 -29.29 21.16 -1.49
C ALA A 59 -27.83 21.00 -1.02
N GLY A 60 -27.59 21.15 0.29
CA GLY A 60 -26.27 20.96 0.89
C GLY A 60 -25.73 19.54 0.70
N VAL A 61 -26.52 18.52 1.05
CA VAL A 61 -26.12 17.12 0.86
C VAL A 61 -25.95 16.78 -0.63
N THR A 62 -26.75 17.41 -1.51
CA THR A 62 -26.65 17.24 -2.95
C THR A 62 -25.31 17.72 -3.49
N LEU A 63 -24.89 18.92 -3.08
CA LEU A 63 -23.58 19.46 -3.43
C LEU A 63 -22.45 18.57 -2.89
N LEU A 64 -22.58 18.08 -1.66
CA LEU A 64 -21.58 17.20 -1.04
C LEU A 64 -21.41 15.88 -1.79
N TYR A 65 -22.49 15.12 -2.06
CA TYR A 65 -22.34 13.82 -2.72
C TYR A 65 -21.82 14.00 -4.16
N GLN A 66 -22.26 15.04 -4.88
CA GLN A 66 -21.78 15.30 -6.24
C GLN A 66 -20.31 15.72 -6.25
N GLY A 67 -19.92 16.61 -5.34
CA GLY A 67 -18.53 17.05 -5.21
C GLY A 67 -17.61 15.87 -4.87
N LEU A 68 -18.02 15.05 -3.91
CA LEU A 68 -17.26 13.87 -3.49
C LEU A 68 -17.19 12.81 -4.61
N GLY A 69 -18.29 12.62 -5.34
CA GLY A 69 -18.34 11.73 -6.51
C GLY A 69 -17.38 12.18 -7.61
N ARG A 70 -17.39 13.47 -7.97
CA ARG A 70 -16.46 14.05 -8.95
C ARG A 70 -15.00 13.91 -8.51
N PHE A 71 -14.70 14.22 -7.26
CA PHE A 71 -13.37 14.03 -6.69
C PHE A 71 -12.92 12.56 -6.73
N GLY A 72 -13.82 11.64 -6.38
CA GLY A 72 -13.59 10.20 -6.49
C GLY A 72 -13.30 9.75 -7.93
N LEU A 73 -14.05 10.25 -8.91
CA LEU A 73 -13.83 9.93 -10.33
C LEU A 73 -12.50 10.47 -10.86
N ILE A 74 -12.11 11.69 -10.49
CA ILE A 74 -10.82 12.29 -10.88
C ILE A 74 -9.66 11.46 -10.33
N THR A 75 -9.70 11.13 -9.04
CA THR A 75 -8.66 10.33 -8.39
C THR A 75 -8.62 8.89 -8.90
N ALA A 76 -9.77 8.28 -9.22
CA ALA A 76 -9.85 6.98 -9.88
C ALA A 76 -9.23 7.01 -11.29
N SER A 77 -9.47 8.08 -12.05
CA SER A 77 -8.91 8.25 -13.39
C SER A 77 -7.38 8.34 -13.35
N LEU A 78 -6.83 9.06 -12.36
CA LEU A 78 -5.37 9.11 -12.13
C LEU A 78 -4.80 7.73 -11.78
N PHE A 79 -5.48 6.98 -10.90
CA PHE A 79 -5.09 5.60 -10.59
C PHE A 79 -5.07 4.71 -11.84
N LEU A 80 -6.13 4.76 -12.66
CA LEU A 80 -6.21 4.01 -13.92
C LEU A 80 -5.08 4.39 -14.88
N GLY A 81 -4.76 5.68 -14.99
CA GLY A 81 -3.61 6.14 -15.78
C GLY A 81 -2.29 5.52 -15.33
N LEU A 82 -2.01 5.52 -14.02
CA LEU A 82 -0.81 4.89 -13.47
C LEU A 82 -0.78 3.37 -13.72
N LEU A 83 -1.92 2.70 -13.55
CA LEU A 83 -2.07 1.27 -13.78
C LEU A 83 -1.86 0.91 -15.25
N LEU A 84 -2.43 1.68 -16.18
CA LEU A 84 -2.26 1.48 -17.61
C LEU A 84 -0.79 1.59 -18.03
N ILE A 85 -0.07 2.58 -17.51
CA ILE A 85 1.37 2.72 -17.79
C ILE A 85 2.14 1.48 -17.33
N GLU A 86 1.89 0.99 -16.12
CA GLU A 86 2.55 -0.22 -15.60
C GLU A 86 2.20 -1.46 -16.44
N VAL A 87 0.92 -1.64 -16.79
CA VAL A 87 0.46 -2.75 -17.66
C VAL A 87 1.16 -2.71 -19.01
N VAL A 88 1.29 -1.54 -19.64
CA VAL A 88 2.00 -1.38 -20.91
C VAL A 88 3.49 -1.70 -20.76
N ILE A 89 4.14 -1.23 -19.68
CA ILE A 89 5.55 -1.55 -19.40
C ILE A 89 5.75 -3.07 -19.30
N ARG A 90 4.87 -3.75 -18.56
CA ARG A 90 4.91 -5.21 -18.38
C ARG A 90 4.69 -5.94 -19.70
N LEU A 91 3.63 -5.62 -20.45
CA LEU A 91 3.37 -6.23 -21.75
C LEU A 91 4.54 -6.11 -22.74
N ARG A 92 5.35 -5.05 -22.63
CA ARG A 92 6.49 -4.80 -23.53
C ARG A 92 7.79 -5.46 -23.08
N HIS A 93 7.98 -5.69 -21.77
CA HIS A 93 9.30 -6.07 -21.23
C HIS A 93 9.28 -7.27 -20.26
N ASP A 94 8.10 -7.78 -19.90
CA ASP A 94 7.90 -8.79 -18.85
C ASP A 94 6.54 -9.52 -19.01
N ASN A 95 6.11 -10.27 -17.99
CA ASN A 95 4.81 -10.94 -17.94
C ASN A 95 3.80 -10.20 -17.04
N LEU A 96 2.55 -10.05 -17.49
CA LEU A 96 1.47 -9.49 -16.66
C LEU A 96 1.17 -10.32 -15.40
N MET A 97 1.41 -11.63 -15.43
CA MET A 97 1.26 -12.46 -14.23
C MET A 97 2.24 -12.05 -13.13
N ASN A 98 3.42 -11.53 -13.50
CA ASN A 98 4.39 -11.03 -12.53
C ASN A 98 3.90 -9.77 -11.83
N LEU A 99 3.02 -8.96 -12.45
CA LEU A 99 2.37 -7.84 -11.78
C LEU A 99 1.46 -8.33 -10.64
N TRP A 100 0.60 -9.32 -10.91
CA TRP A 100 -0.26 -9.91 -9.88
C TRP A 100 0.54 -10.56 -8.75
N ARG A 101 1.58 -11.33 -9.08
CA ARG A 101 2.46 -11.93 -8.08
C ARG A 101 3.19 -10.88 -7.24
N SER A 102 3.66 -9.78 -7.86
CA SER A 102 4.30 -8.65 -7.17
C SER A 102 3.36 -8.04 -6.11
N ILE A 103 2.10 -7.80 -6.48
CA ILE A 103 1.07 -7.28 -5.57
C ILE A 103 0.81 -8.26 -4.43
N TYR A 104 0.57 -9.53 -4.75
CA TYR A 104 0.25 -10.58 -3.78
C TYR A 104 1.36 -10.75 -2.75
N LEU A 105 2.62 -10.90 -3.19
CA LEU A 105 3.76 -11.06 -2.31
C LEU A 105 4.03 -9.79 -1.49
N THR A 106 3.80 -8.60 -2.06
CA THR A 106 3.87 -7.36 -1.29
C THR A 106 2.90 -7.39 -0.10
N ILE A 107 1.69 -7.91 -0.28
CA ILE A 107 0.71 -8.03 0.81
C ILE A 107 1.17 -9.05 1.85
N ILE A 108 1.68 -10.22 1.43
CA ILE A 108 2.18 -11.26 2.35
C ILE A 108 3.34 -10.71 3.17
N LEU A 109 4.36 -10.15 2.53
CA LEU A 109 5.55 -9.64 3.23
C LEU A 109 5.19 -8.52 4.20
N ARG A 110 4.23 -7.65 3.85
CA ARG A 110 3.75 -6.62 4.78
C ARG A 110 3.07 -7.19 6.02
N ARG A 111 2.36 -8.32 5.89
CA ARG A 111 1.74 -9.02 7.02
C ARG A 111 2.80 -9.70 7.88
N PHE A 112 3.73 -10.41 7.24
CA PHE A 112 4.86 -11.05 7.92
C PHE A 112 5.69 -10.04 8.73
N LEU A 113 5.98 -8.89 8.14
CA LEU A 113 6.71 -7.80 8.80
C LEU A 113 5.87 -7.02 9.81
N HIS A 114 4.57 -7.26 9.95
CA HIS A 114 3.77 -6.44 10.88
C HIS A 114 4.10 -6.82 12.33
N GLN A 115 4.46 -5.84 13.14
CA GLN A 115 4.73 -6.05 14.57
C GLN A 115 3.46 -5.74 15.35
N ASP A 116 2.83 -6.78 15.90
CA ASP A 116 1.67 -6.66 16.78
C ASP A 116 2.12 -6.39 18.22
N GLU A 117 1.57 -5.35 18.84
CA GLU A 117 1.92 -4.95 20.22
C GLU A 117 1.51 -5.98 21.29
N SER A 118 0.66 -6.94 20.91
CA SER A 118 0.05 -7.90 21.84
C SER A 118 1.00 -9.03 22.27
N SER A 119 2.12 -9.23 21.58
CA SER A 119 2.96 -10.42 21.78
C SER A 119 4.03 -10.25 22.86
N GLU A 120 4.33 -9.01 23.28
CA GLU A 120 5.45 -8.74 24.21
C GLU A 120 5.03 -8.12 25.57
N ASN A 121 3.79 -7.63 25.68
CA ASN A 121 3.31 -6.87 26.85
C ASN A 121 2.41 -7.63 27.82
N GLN A 122 2.46 -8.98 27.86
CA GLN A 122 1.74 -9.77 28.89
C GLN A 122 2.42 -9.75 30.28
N LYS A 123 3.35 -8.81 30.56
CA LYS A 123 4.10 -8.78 31.82
C LYS A 123 3.94 -7.53 32.68
N ASP A 124 3.21 -6.48 32.29
CA ASP A 124 2.99 -5.33 33.17
C ASP A 124 1.61 -4.70 32.98
N ASP A 125 0.70 -5.05 33.89
CA ASP A 125 -0.73 -4.70 33.96
C ASP A 125 -1.05 -3.20 34.18
N GLN A 126 -0.15 -2.23 33.93
CA GLN A 126 -0.36 -0.87 34.45
C GLN A 126 0.03 0.32 33.57
N LYS A 127 0.11 0.17 32.24
CA LYS A 127 0.09 1.34 31.35
C LYS A 127 -0.90 1.16 30.21
N ALA A 128 -2.01 1.87 30.33
CA ALA A 128 -3.01 2.04 29.29
C ALA A 128 -2.37 2.23 27.91
N GLN A 129 -2.51 1.21 27.05
CA GLN A 129 -2.91 1.30 25.64
C GLN A 129 -2.36 2.52 24.86
N SER A 130 -1.08 2.83 25.01
CA SER A 130 -0.39 3.82 24.20
C SER A 130 0.50 3.07 23.23
N VAL A 131 0.16 3.13 21.94
CA VAL A 131 0.94 2.48 20.87
C VAL A 131 2.41 2.88 21.03
N ASN A 132 3.31 1.93 21.22
CA ASN A 132 4.72 2.20 21.39
C ASN A 132 5.21 2.95 20.14
N PRO A 133 5.78 4.17 20.30
CA PRO A 133 6.21 4.98 19.16
C PRO A 133 7.22 4.26 18.27
N ILE A 134 7.97 3.29 18.82
CA ILE A 134 8.91 2.44 18.09
C ILE A 134 8.15 1.52 17.11
N HIS A 135 7.18 0.74 17.58
CA HIS A 135 6.37 -0.14 16.73
C HIS A 135 5.52 0.65 15.73
N LYS A 136 4.99 1.81 16.13
CA LYS A 136 4.28 2.72 15.20
C LYS A 136 5.17 3.17 14.04
N SER A 137 6.41 3.57 14.34
CA SER A 137 7.40 3.98 13.34
C SER A 137 7.78 2.82 12.42
N PHE A 138 8.01 1.64 13.01
CA PHE A 138 8.29 0.40 12.30
C PHE A 138 7.17 0.02 11.33
N ASN A 139 5.95 -0.13 11.84
CA ASN A 139 4.77 -0.51 11.06
C ASN A 139 4.44 0.51 9.96
N ARG A 140 4.70 1.80 10.19
CA ARG A 140 4.57 2.82 9.14
C ARG A 140 5.55 2.60 7.99
N ALA A 141 6.77 2.15 8.28
CA ALA A 141 7.76 1.86 7.25
C ALA A 141 7.44 0.56 6.50
N VAL A 142 7.00 -0.48 7.22
CA VAL A 142 6.53 -1.76 6.64
C VAL A 142 5.40 -1.54 5.64
N ARG A 143 4.45 -0.64 5.91
CA ARG A 143 3.38 -0.29 4.95
C ARG A 143 3.88 0.25 3.61
N GLN A 144 5.13 0.71 3.53
CA GLN A 144 5.76 1.20 2.30
C GLN A 144 6.66 0.15 1.63
N THR A 145 6.68 -1.08 2.15
CA THR A 145 7.36 -2.20 1.52
C THR A 145 6.71 -2.55 0.18
N VAL A 146 7.52 -2.82 -0.85
CA VAL A 146 7.06 -3.21 -2.19
C VAL A 146 7.96 -4.32 -2.72
N ILE A 147 7.35 -5.36 -3.30
CA ILE A 147 8.05 -6.42 -4.02
C ILE A 147 7.72 -6.30 -5.49
N GLU A 148 8.75 -6.21 -6.32
CA GLU A 148 8.67 -6.34 -7.76
C GLU A 148 9.27 -7.68 -8.19
N LEU A 149 8.47 -8.49 -8.86
CA LEU A 149 8.94 -9.67 -9.57
C LEU A 149 8.97 -9.37 -11.05
N THR A 150 10.01 -9.83 -11.74
CA THR A 150 10.07 -9.94 -13.20
C THR A 150 10.61 -11.31 -13.57
N ASP A 151 10.57 -11.68 -14.85
CA ASP A 151 11.15 -12.95 -15.32
C ASP A 151 12.67 -13.06 -15.10
N LYS A 152 13.35 -11.96 -14.71
CA LYS A 152 14.81 -11.93 -14.50
C LYS A 152 15.20 -11.74 -13.05
N HIS A 153 14.44 -10.94 -12.30
CA HIS A 153 14.81 -10.55 -10.95
C HIS A 153 13.60 -10.41 -10.03
N ALA A 154 13.85 -10.56 -8.74
CA ALA A 154 12.95 -10.20 -7.66
C ALA A 154 13.59 -9.04 -6.88
N ILE A 155 12.94 -7.88 -6.80
CA ILE A 155 13.44 -6.73 -6.04
C ILE A 155 12.46 -6.45 -4.93
N VAL A 156 12.95 -6.52 -3.69
CA VAL A 156 12.20 -6.13 -2.50
C VAL A 156 12.74 -4.80 -2.01
N CYS A 157 11.86 -3.84 -1.82
CA CYS A 157 12.16 -2.52 -1.30
C CYS A 157 11.43 -2.34 0.02
N ILE A 158 12.16 -2.24 1.14
CA ILE A 158 11.62 -1.93 2.46
C ILE A 158 12.07 -0.52 2.83
N LYS A 159 11.16 0.36 3.24
CA LYS A 159 11.56 1.67 3.76
C LYS A 159 12.20 1.51 5.14
N LEU A 160 13.24 2.28 5.43
CA LEU A 160 13.78 2.30 6.79
C LEU A 160 12.83 3.06 7.73
N PRO A 161 12.55 2.49 8.92
CA PRO A 161 11.76 3.20 9.90
C PRO A 161 12.52 4.38 10.50
N ASN A 162 11.76 5.34 11.01
CA ASN A 162 12.33 6.50 11.67
C ASN A 162 12.76 6.10 13.10
N GLY A 163 13.99 6.47 13.48
CA GLY A 163 14.55 6.17 14.79
C GLY A 163 15.41 4.90 14.82
N HIS A 164 16.49 4.95 15.59
CA HIS A 164 17.50 3.89 15.63
C HIS A 164 16.94 2.55 16.14
N GLN A 165 16.10 2.56 17.18
CA GLN A 165 15.51 1.34 17.74
C GLN A 165 14.63 0.60 16.72
N ALA A 166 13.77 1.32 15.99
CA ALA A 166 12.96 0.70 14.94
C ALA A 166 13.81 0.17 13.78
N GLN A 167 14.92 0.86 13.44
CA GLN A 167 15.87 0.36 12.43
C GLN A 167 16.57 -0.91 12.89
N ASN A 168 16.92 -1.02 14.18
CA ASN A 168 17.52 -2.21 14.73
C ASN A 168 16.58 -3.41 14.64
N ILE A 169 15.28 -3.23 14.91
CA ILE A 169 14.26 -4.29 14.70
C ILE A 169 14.27 -4.75 13.23
N LEU A 170 14.32 -3.82 12.27
CA LEU A 170 14.38 -4.20 10.85
C LEU A 170 15.66 -4.97 10.50
N ASN A 171 16.80 -4.60 11.10
CA ASN A 171 18.08 -5.25 10.86
C ASN A 171 18.15 -6.65 11.47
N SER A 172 17.56 -6.88 12.64
CA SER A 172 17.53 -8.21 13.25
C SER A 172 16.69 -9.21 12.45
N MET A 173 15.72 -8.74 11.66
CA MET A 173 14.85 -9.59 10.84
C MET A 173 15.46 -9.96 9.47
N ASP A 174 16.69 -9.55 9.13
CA ASP A 174 17.22 -9.70 7.77
C ASP A 174 17.27 -11.17 7.30
N GLU A 175 17.68 -12.10 8.16
CA GLU A 175 17.71 -13.53 7.85
C GLU A 175 16.30 -14.13 7.73
N GLU A 176 15.38 -13.73 8.61
CA GLU A 176 13.98 -14.19 8.57
C GLU A 176 13.27 -13.70 7.31
N ILE A 177 13.48 -12.44 6.92
CA ILE A 177 12.97 -11.87 5.67
C ILE A 177 13.52 -12.64 4.48
N LYS A 178 14.82 -12.95 4.47
CA LYS A 178 15.45 -13.70 3.39
C LYS A 178 14.91 -15.13 3.30
N TYR A 179 14.66 -15.76 4.43
CA TYR A 179 14.04 -17.08 4.51
C TYR A 179 12.61 -17.05 3.93
N GLU A 180 11.77 -16.13 4.40
CA GLU A 180 10.39 -15.96 3.90
C GLU A 180 10.36 -15.69 2.38
N LEU A 181 11.24 -14.82 1.90
CA LEU A 181 11.35 -14.54 0.46
C LEU A 181 11.80 -15.76 -0.35
N SER A 182 12.69 -16.57 0.20
CA SER A 182 13.20 -17.79 -0.47
C SER A 182 12.15 -18.90 -0.48
N ASP A 183 11.27 -18.95 0.53
CA ASP A 183 10.15 -19.88 0.59
C ASP A 183 9.06 -19.49 -0.41
N GLN A 184 8.56 -18.25 -0.32
CA GLN A 184 7.49 -17.73 -1.17
C GLN A 184 7.89 -17.61 -2.65
N VAL A 185 9.19 -17.43 -2.91
CA VAL A 185 9.72 -17.19 -4.26
C VAL A 185 10.94 -18.07 -4.54
N SER A 186 10.78 -19.37 -4.31
CA SER A 186 11.84 -20.41 -4.48
C SER A 186 12.55 -20.42 -5.83
N GLN A 187 11.95 -19.83 -6.87
CA GLN A 187 12.55 -19.66 -8.20
C GLN A 187 13.63 -18.55 -8.27
N TYR A 188 13.95 -17.85 -7.18
CA TYR A 188 15.03 -16.84 -7.13
C TYR A 188 16.05 -17.14 -6.02
N TYR A 189 17.27 -16.64 -6.20
CA TYR A 189 18.32 -16.59 -5.16
C TYR A 189 18.55 -15.14 -4.72
N PHE A 190 18.31 -14.85 -3.44
CA PHE A 190 18.47 -13.53 -2.86
C PHE A 190 19.91 -13.28 -2.36
N SER A 191 20.46 -12.12 -2.75
CA SER A 191 21.72 -11.61 -2.23
C SER A 191 21.58 -11.09 -0.79
N ALA A 192 22.70 -10.71 -0.18
CA ALA A 192 22.68 -9.93 1.06
C ALA A 192 21.89 -8.62 0.87
N PRO A 193 21.23 -8.11 1.91
CA PRO A 193 20.50 -6.85 1.84
C PRO A 193 21.44 -5.68 1.61
N GLU A 194 21.04 -4.76 0.75
CA GLU A 194 21.77 -3.53 0.48
C GLU A 194 20.99 -2.32 1.01
N ARG A 195 21.67 -1.43 1.73
CA ARG A 195 21.07 -0.16 2.19
C ARG A 195 21.42 0.93 1.20
N GLN A 196 20.40 1.56 0.63
CA GLN A 196 20.56 2.74 -0.22
C GLN A 196 19.56 3.82 0.21
N GLU A 197 20.09 4.98 0.60
CA GLU A 197 19.31 6.10 1.15
C GLU A 197 18.47 5.66 2.38
N ASN A 198 17.15 5.89 2.32
CA ASN A 198 16.15 5.54 3.33
C ASN A 198 15.44 4.21 3.00
N LYS A 199 16.09 3.32 2.25
CA LYS A 199 15.52 2.04 1.82
C LYS A 199 16.53 0.90 1.99
N LYS A 200 16.01 -0.27 2.36
CA LYS A 200 16.73 -1.54 2.37
C LYS A 200 16.21 -2.38 1.22
N TRP A 201 17.13 -2.97 0.47
CA TRP A 201 16.87 -3.68 -0.76
C TRP A 201 17.29 -5.14 -0.63
N PHE A 202 16.43 -6.06 -1.05
CA PHE A 202 16.80 -7.46 -1.26
C PHE A 202 16.65 -7.77 -2.74
N ILE A 203 17.70 -8.27 -3.37
CA ILE A 203 17.74 -8.51 -4.81
C ILE A 203 17.91 -10.02 -5.05
N GLY A 204 16.89 -10.60 -5.68
CA GLY A 204 16.86 -11.97 -6.14
C GLY A 204 17.15 -12.07 -7.63
N THR A 205 17.98 -13.02 -8.04
CA THR A 205 18.16 -13.40 -9.45
C THR A 205 17.47 -14.74 -9.69
N LYS A 206 16.77 -14.90 -10.82
CA LYS A 206 16.06 -16.15 -11.12
C LYS A 206 17.06 -17.31 -11.24
N ARG A 207 16.70 -18.49 -10.74
CA ARG A 207 17.50 -19.70 -10.92
C ARG A 207 17.48 -20.08 -12.39
N ASP A 208 18.65 -20.42 -12.93
CA ASP A 208 18.80 -20.99 -14.27
C ASP A 208 18.21 -22.40 -14.35
#